data_AF-A0A968VIP6-F1
#
_entry.id   AF-A0A968VIP6-F1
#
_cell.length_a   1.000
_cell.length_b   1.000
_cell.length_c   1.000
_cell.angle_alpha   90.00
_cell.angle_beta   90.00
_cell.angle_gamma   90.00
#
_symmetry.space_group_name_H-M   'P 1'
#
loop_
_entity.id
_entity.type
_entity.pdbx_description
1 polymer ?
#
loop_
_entity_poly.entity_id
_entity_poly.type
_entity_poly.pdbx_seq_one_letter_code
_entity_poly.pdbx_strand_id
1 'polypeptide(L)' 'LEDLAAGSVFINSIVKSDPPFALWWDQASGYGRELGREGILEFVNTKTLWIQ' A
#
# COMPACT_ATOMS: atom_id res chain seq x y z
N LEU A 1 -17.73 -3.15 -5.05
CA LEU A 1 -16.47 -2.68 -4.44
C LEU A 1 -16.36 -1.17 -4.47
N GLU A 2 -17.01 -0.50 -5.43
CA GLU A 2 -16.90 0.95 -5.64
C GLU A 2 -17.43 1.81 -4.47
N ASP A 3 -18.31 1.28 -3.62
CA ASP A 3 -18.85 1.99 -2.44
C ASP A 3 -18.06 1.76 -1.14
N LEU A 4 -16.95 1.02 -1.16
CA LEU A 4 -16.14 0.75 0.03
C LEU A 4 -15.04 1.81 0.19
N ALA A 5 -15.19 2.68 1.19
CA ALA A 5 -14.13 3.56 1.66
C ALA A 5 -13.12 2.78 2.52
N ALA A 6 -12.34 1.90 1.89
CA ALA A 6 -11.37 1.06 2.58
C ALA A 6 -10.07 0.94 1.79
N GLY A 7 -8.95 0.97 2.52
CA GLY A 7 -7.63 0.78 1.93
C GLY A 7 -7.26 -0.68 1.67
N SER A 8 -7.91 -1.68 2.25
CA SER A 8 -7.63 -3.08 1.85
C SER A 8 -8.87 -3.91 2.09
N VAL A 9 -9.24 -4.73 1.11
CA VAL A 9 -10.47 -5.54 1.14
C VAL A 9 -10.13 -7.00 0.91
N PHE A 10 -10.53 -7.84 1.85
CA PHE A 10 -10.36 -9.30 1.79
C PHE A 10 -11.74 -9.95 1.63
N ILE A 11 -11.93 -10.68 0.53
CA ILE A 11 -13.21 -11.33 0.22
C ILE A 11 -13.11 -12.82 0.57
N ASN A 12 -14.07 -13.33 1.35
CA ASN A 12 -14.11 -14.73 1.78
C ASN A 12 -12.87 -15.20 2.54
N SER A 13 -12.10 -14.28 3.13
CA SER A 13 -10.98 -14.58 4.02
C SER A 13 -10.93 -13.60 5.18
N ILE A 14 -10.26 -13.99 6.25
CA ILE A 14 -9.85 -13.06 7.31
C ILE A 14 -8.74 -12.14 6.80
N VAL A 15 -8.53 -11.02 7.49
CA VAL A 15 -7.42 -10.10 7.24
C VAL A 15 -6.10 -10.89 7.23
N LYS A 16 -5.34 -10.75 6.16
CA LYS A 16 -4.09 -11.50 5.97
C LYS A 16 -2.96 -10.57 5.53
N SER A 17 -1.94 -10.46 6.37
CA SER A 17 -0.71 -9.71 6.10
C SER A 17 0.26 -10.58 5.30
N ASP A 18 -0.12 -10.91 4.07
CA ASP A 18 0.74 -11.67 3.16
C ASP A 18 1.87 -10.78 2.64
N PRO A 19 3.15 -11.13 2.84
CA PRO A 19 4.29 -10.31 2.45
C PRO A 19 4.31 -9.79 1.00
N PRO A 20 3.84 -10.51 -0.03
CA PRO A 20 3.89 -10.01 -1.40
C PRO A 20 2.82 -8.94 -1.73
N PHE A 21 1.74 -8.84 -0.95
CA PHE A 21 0.64 -7.91 -1.23
C PHE A 21 0.78 -6.63 -0.40
N ALA A 22 0.65 -5.49 -1.04
CA ALA A 22 0.66 -4.20 -0.35
C ALA A 22 -0.63 -4.03 0.45
N LEU A 23 -0.49 -3.67 1.72
CA LEU A 23 -1.57 -3.17 2.57
C LEU A 23 -1.52 -1.65 2.55
N TRP A 24 -2.67 -1.01 2.55
CA TRP A 24 -2.72 0.45 2.65
C TRP A 24 -3.91 0.92 3.49
N TRP A 25 -3.75 2.12 4.02
CA TRP A 25 -4.75 2.80 4.83
C TRP A 25 -5.24 4.06 4.09
N ASP A 26 -6.43 4.50 4.46
CA ASP A 26 -7.05 5.70 3.89
C ASP A 26 -7.72 6.54 4.99
N GLN A 27 -7.89 7.84 4.73
CA GLN A 27 -8.58 8.80 5.60
C GLN A 27 -8.00 8.85 7.03
N ALA A 28 -8.85 8.68 8.05
CA ALA A 28 -8.46 8.76 9.46
C ALA A 28 -7.59 7.58 9.92
N SER A 29 -7.47 6.52 9.11
CA SER A 29 -6.62 5.36 9.43
C SER A 29 -5.14 5.58 9.08
N GLY A 30 -4.82 6.68 8.41
CA GLY A 30 -3.48 7.04 7.98
C GLY A 30 -3.30 6.90 6.47
N TYR A 31 -2.12 7.31 6.00
CA TYR A 31 -1.71 7.19 4.60
C TYR A 31 -0.39 6.46 4.52
N GLY A 32 -0.16 5.78 3.40
CA GLY A 32 1.04 4.99 3.15
C GLY A 32 0.73 3.53 2.92
N ARG A 33 1.77 2.78 2.58
CA ARG A 33 1.69 1.36 2.25
C ARG A 33 2.66 0.56 3.10
N GLU A 34 2.25 -0.62 3.49
CA GLU A 34 3.10 -1.61 4.13
C GLU A 34 3.12 -2.90 3.30
N LEU A 35 4.17 -3.71 3.48
CA LEU A 35 4.39 -4.96 2.75
C LEU A 35 4.51 -4.76 1.22
N GLY A 36 4.80 -5.85 0.51
CA GLY A 36 4.97 -5.85 -0.92
C GLY A 36 6.08 -4.91 -1.41
N ARG A 37 6.04 -4.63 -2.71
CA ARG A 37 6.97 -3.69 -3.35
C ARG A 37 6.73 -2.26 -2.87
N GLU A 38 5.47 -1.87 -2.69
CA GLU A 38 5.14 -0.49 -2.37
C GLU A 38 5.55 -0.12 -0.95
N GLY A 39 5.46 -1.06 0.01
CA GLY A 39 5.91 -0.83 1.38
C GLY A 39 7.40 -0.55 1.50
N ILE A 40 8.26 -1.25 0.75
CA ILE A 40 9.70 -0.92 0.76
C ILE A 40 9.99 0.43 0.10
N LEU A 41 9.15 0.86 -0.85
CA LEU A 41 9.31 2.14 -1.53
C LEU A 41 8.96 3.35 -0.65
N GLU A 42 8.11 3.18 0.36
CA GLU A 42 7.83 4.24 1.36
C GLU A 42 9.08 4.60 2.20
N PHE A 43 10.10 3.72 2.25
CA PHE A 43 11.34 3.94 3.01
C PHE A 43 12.55 4.38 2.17
N VAL A 44 12.38 4.56 0.85
CA VAL A 44 13.48 4.97 -0.04
C VAL A 44 13.13 6.24 -0.79
N ASN A 45 14.14 7.06 -1.04
CA ASN A 45 13.95 8.27 -1.84
C ASN A 45 13.98 7.94 -3.34
N THR A 46 12.98 8.42 -4.07
CA THR A 46 13.02 8.41 -5.53
C THR A 46 13.94 9.53 -6.01
N LYS A 47 15.02 9.17 -6.71
CA LYS A 47 15.98 10.14 -7.26
C LYS A 47 15.96 10.08 -8.79
N THR A 48 15.58 11.20 -9.42
CA THR A 48 15.62 11.36 -10.88
C THR A 48 16.89 12.10 -11.29
N LEU A 49 17.60 11.58 -12.29
CA LEU A 49 18.79 12.17 -12.88
C LEU A 49 18.56 12.35 -14.39
N TRP A 50 18.91 13.52 -14.94
CA TRP A 50 18.81 13.83 -16.36
C TRP A 50 20.18 14.29 -16.87
N ILE A 51 20.61 13.76 -18.01
CA ILE A 51 21.89 14.07 -18.66
C ILE A 51 21.57 14.51 -20.09
N GLN A 52 22.22 15.60 -20.53
CA GLN A 52 22.11 16.14 -21.88
C GLN A 52 23.15 15.51 -22.82
#